data_AF-A0A960K026-F1
#
_entry.id   AF-A0A960K026-F1
#
_cell.length_a   1.000
_cell.length_b   1.000
_cell.length_c   1.000
_cell.angle_alpha   90.00
_cell.angle_beta   90.00
_cell.angle_gamma   90.00
#
_symmetry.space_group_name_H-M   'P 1'
#
loop_
_entity.id
_entity.type
_entity.pdbx_description
1 polymer ?
#
loop_
_entity_poly.entity_id
_entity_poly.type
_entity_poly.pdbx_seq_one_letter_code
_entity_poly.pdbx_strand_id
1 'polypeptide(L)'
;MTTVYARRSLSLPALLALVALLSACAEEGDGADAYGNFEATEVRISAEVGGRLLDLAAEEGMDLGEGAEAGRVETTALELEKVQAEASRQA
;
A
#
# COMPACT_ATOMS: atom_id res chain seq x y z
N MET A 1 -35.66 20.12 -64.72
CA MET A 1 -34.78 21.26 -65.04
C MET A 1 -35.01 22.32 -63.98
N THR A 2 -34.05 22.45 -63.04
CA THR A 2 -33.71 23.62 -62.19
C THR A 2 -34.84 24.31 -61.40
N THR A 3 -34.72 24.54 -60.09
CA THR A 3 -33.65 25.38 -59.54
C THR A 3 -33.32 25.03 -58.09
N VAL A 4 -32.08 24.58 -57.91
CA VAL A 4 -31.31 24.47 -56.67
C VAL A 4 -30.96 25.89 -56.18
N TYR A 5 -31.27 26.24 -54.92
CA TYR A 5 -30.32 26.78 -53.91
C TYR A 5 -31.04 27.46 -52.75
N ALA A 6 -31.09 26.76 -51.61
CA ALA A 6 -31.40 27.33 -50.32
C ALA A 6 -30.34 28.39 -49.96
N ARG A 7 -30.77 29.66 -49.81
CA ARG A 7 -29.99 30.70 -49.12
C ARG A 7 -30.59 30.92 -47.73
N ARG A 8 -30.46 29.91 -46.87
CA ARG A 8 -30.75 30.08 -45.43
C ARG A 8 -29.55 30.78 -44.84
N SER A 9 -29.59 32.12 -44.83
CA SER A 9 -28.57 32.95 -44.19
C SER A 9 -28.40 32.48 -42.75
N LEU A 10 -27.22 31.95 -42.44
CA LEU A 10 -26.87 31.52 -41.09
C LEU A 10 -27.02 32.74 -40.17
N SER A 11 -28.02 32.73 -39.29
CA SER A 11 -28.28 33.84 -38.40
C SER A 11 -27.15 33.93 -37.37
N LEU A 12 -26.60 35.14 -37.19
CA LEU A 12 -25.56 35.44 -36.20
C LEU A 12 -25.80 34.81 -34.80
N PRO A 13 -27.03 34.77 -34.25
CA PRO A 13 -27.28 34.08 -32.98
C PRO A 13 -27.07 32.56 -33.04
N ALA A 14 -27.34 31.90 -34.17
CA ALA A 14 -27.09 30.46 -34.33
C ALA A 14 -25.58 30.15 -34.37
N LEU A 15 -24.78 31.06 -34.94
CA LEU A 15 -23.32 30.94 -34.94
C LEU A 15 -22.75 31.15 -33.53
N LEU A 16 -23.25 32.15 -32.79
CA LEU A 16 -22.88 32.39 -31.39
C LEU A 16 -23.24 31.22 -30.47
N ALA A 17 -24.43 30.65 -30.64
CA ALA A 17 -24.85 29.47 -29.88
C ALA A 17 -23.94 28.25 -30.16
N LEU A 18 -23.53 28.07 -31.42
CA LEU A 18 -22.61 26.99 -31.79
C LEU A 18 -21.23 27.17 -31.16
N VAL A 19 -20.69 28.39 -31.12
CA VAL A 19 -19.40 28.68 -30.47
C VAL A 19 -19.47 28.45 -28.96
N ALA A 20 -20.56 28.85 -28.31
CA ALA A 20 -20.76 28.63 -26.87
C ALA A 20 -20.85 27.13 -26.50
N LEU A 21 -21.50 26.33 -27.36
CA LEU A 21 -21.58 24.88 -27.18
C LEU A 21 -20.20 24.20 -27.35
N LEU A 22 -19.32 24.75 -28.21
CA LEU A 22 -17.97 24.23 -28.41
C LEU A 22 -17.00 24.55 -27.25
N SER A 23 -17.24 25.64 -26.49
CA SER A 23 -16.42 25.99 -25.32
C SER A 23 -16.72 25.19 -24.06
N ALA A 24 -17.83 24.43 -24.02
CA ALA A 24 -18.25 23.67 -22.84
C ALA A 24 -17.49 22.35 -22.62
N CYS A 25 -16.73 21.89 -23.61
CA CYS A 25 -15.92 20.65 -23.55
C CYS A 25 -14.43 20.93 -23.33
N ALA A 26 -14.08 22.04 -22.68
CA ALA A 26 -12.70 22.24 -22.25
C ALA A 26 -12.43 21.39 -21.00
N GLU A 27 -11.56 20.39 -21.11
CA GLU A 27 -11.05 19.64 -19.95
C GLU A 27 -10.29 20.61 -19.04
N GLU A 28 -10.69 20.68 -17.77
CA GLU A 28 -9.81 21.15 -16.70
C GLU A 28 -8.70 20.10 -16.55
N GLY A 29 -7.45 20.57 -16.56
CA GLY A 29 -6.26 19.75 -16.80
C GLY A 29 -6.20 18.48 -15.94
N ASP A 30 -5.75 17.40 -16.58
CA ASP A 30 -5.56 16.04 -16.07
C ASP A 30 -4.40 15.94 -15.04
N GLY A 31 -4.38 16.83 -14.05
CA GLY A 31 -3.42 16.79 -12.95
C GLY A 31 -4.07 16.15 -11.73
N ALA A 32 -3.46 15.09 -11.18
CA ALA A 32 -3.99 14.57 -9.92
C ALA A 32 -3.86 15.61 -8.80
N ASP A 33 -4.88 15.66 -7.95
CA ASP A 33 -4.96 16.60 -6.82
C ASP A 33 -3.83 16.41 -5.80
N ALA A 34 -3.29 15.19 -5.70
CA ALA A 34 -2.11 14.87 -4.89
C ALA A 34 -1.44 13.56 -5.35
N TYR A 35 -0.12 13.51 -5.18
CA TYR A 35 0.68 12.29 -5.25
C TYR A 35 1.50 12.16 -3.98
N GLY A 36 1.74 10.93 -3.54
CA GLY A 36 2.56 10.65 -2.38
C GLY A 36 2.84 9.16 -2.26
N ASN A 37 3.94 8.84 -1.59
CA ASN A 37 4.24 7.47 -1.21
C ASN A 37 3.80 7.27 0.24
N PHE A 38 3.32 6.06 0.54
CA PHE A 38 3.14 5.64 1.92
C PHE A 38 4.43 4.99 2.39
N GLU A 39 4.98 5.51 3.49
CA GLU A 39 6.13 4.94 4.15
C GLU A 39 5.68 4.23 5.43
N ALA A 40 6.27 3.08 5.69
CA ALA A 40 6.08 2.31 6.91
C ALA A 40 7.45 1.84 7.42
N THR A 41 7.59 1.75 8.74
CA THR A 41 8.80 1.18 9.36
C THR A 41 8.72 -0.35 9.28
N GLU A 42 9.59 -0.96 8.47
CA GLU A 42 9.73 -2.42 8.44
C GLU A 42 10.62 -2.88 9.60
N VAL A 43 10.11 -3.82 10.40
CA VAL A 43 10.89 -4.50 11.44
C VAL A 43 10.86 -5.99 11.15
N ARG A 44 12.04 -6.62 11.05
CA ARG A 44 12.17 -8.06 10.85
C ARG A 44 12.58 -8.73 12.15
N ILE A 45 11.70 -9.56 12.68
CA ILE A 45 11.99 -10.41 13.84
C ILE A 45 12.64 -11.70 13.34
N SER A 46 13.75 -12.10 13.95
CA SER A 46 14.48 -13.33 13.62
C SER A 46 14.75 -14.13 14.90
N ALA A 47 14.76 -15.46 14.78
CA ALA A 47 15.19 -16.30 15.88
C ALA A 47 16.68 -16.09 16.15
N GLU A 48 17.06 -15.89 17.40
CA GLU A 48 18.47 -15.72 17.81
C GLU A 48 19.25 -17.03 17.80
N VAL A 49 18.54 -18.16 17.89
CA VAL A 49 19.12 -19.50 17.97
C VAL A 49 18.45 -20.43 16.96
N GLY A 50 19.23 -21.39 16.45
CA GLY A 50 18.71 -22.46 15.61
C GLY A 50 18.02 -23.53 16.45
N GLY A 51 16.99 -24.16 15.89
CA GLY A 51 16.27 -25.25 16.55
C GLY A 51 14.96 -25.56 15.84
N ARG A 52 14.20 -26.50 16.40
CA ARG A 52 12.86 -26.82 15.90
C ARG A 52 11.88 -25.74 16.34
N LEU A 53 11.05 -25.24 15.42
CA LEU A 53 9.91 -24.38 15.76
C LEU A 53 8.88 -25.22 16.53
N LEU A 54 8.59 -24.82 17.76
CA LEU A 54 7.61 -25.49 18.63
C LEU A 54 6.21 -24.89 18.45
N ASP A 55 6.15 -23.57 18.31
CA ASP A 55 4.91 -22.81 18.10
C ASP A 55 5.19 -21.49 17.37
N LEU A 56 4.17 -21.03 16.64
CA LEU A 56 4.17 -19.78 15.90
C LEU A 56 2.83 -19.10 16.18
N ALA A 57 2.86 -18.01 16.95
CA ALA A 57 1.67 -17.25 17.29
C ALA A 57 1.37 -16.15 16.27
N ALA A 58 2.39 -15.69 15.54
CA ALA A 58 2.25 -14.66 14.51
C ALA A 58 1.48 -15.19 13.29
N GLU A 59 0.42 -14.46 12.91
CA GLU A 59 -0.38 -14.70 11.70
C GLU A 59 -0.34 -13.48 10.77
N GLU A 60 -0.56 -13.69 9.47
CA GLU A 60 -0.61 -12.60 8.50
C GLU A 60 -1.76 -11.63 8.80
N GLY A 61 -1.47 -10.33 8.85
CA GLY A 61 -2.44 -9.29 9.17
C GLY A 61 -2.77 -9.15 10.66
N MET A 62 -2.12 -9.92 11.54
CA MET A 62 -2.22 -9.76 12.98
C MET A 62 -1.45 -8.52 13.47
N ASP A 63 -2.08 -7.73 14.33
CA ASP A 63 -1.39 -6.67 15.07
C ASP A 63 -0.54 -7.28 16.21
N LEU A 64 0.78 -7.10 16.15
CA LEU A 64 1.71 -7.54 17.18
C LEU A 64 2.24 -6.33 17.96
N GLY A 65 1.93 -6.31 19.26
CA GLY A 65 2.46 -5.32 20.20
C GLY A 65 3.93 -5.55 20.55
N GLU A 66 4.59 -4.52 21.06
CA GLU A 66 5.95 -4.65 21.59
C GLU A 66 6.02 -5.70 22.71
N GLY A 67 7.03 -6.57 22.63
CA GLY A 67 7.24 -7.65 23.60
C GLY A 67 6.29 -8.85 23.44
N ALA A 68 5.38 -8.85 22.46
CA ALA A 68 4.56 -10.01 22.17
C ALA A 68 5.42 -11.19 21.67
N GLU A 69 5.13 -12.39 22.17
CA GLU A 69 5.79 -13.63 21.72
C GLU A 69 5.29 -13.99 20.31
N ALA A 70 6.14 -13.81 19.29
CA ALA A 70 5.80 -14.16 17.90
C ALA A 70 5.82 -15.68 17.64
N GLY A 71 6.61 -16.42 18.43
CA GLY A 71 6.75 -17.87 18.38
C GLY A 71 7.93 -18.34 19.22
N ARG A 72 8.06 -19.66 19.37
CA ARG A 72 9.09 -20.29 20.21
C ARG A 72 9.82 -21.40 19.45
N VAL A 73 11.13 -21.36 19.55
CA VAL A 73 12.04 -22.39 19.06
C VAL A 73 12.49 -23.24 20.25
N GLU A 74 12.81 -24.51 20.01
CA GLU A 74 13.30 -25.45 21.02
C GLU A 74 14.61 -24.98 21.69
N THR A 75 14.62 -24.87 23.02
CA THR A 75 15.72 -24.32 23.83
C THR A 75 16.42 -25.32 24.74
N THR A 76 15.99 -26.58 24.80
CA THR A 76 16.47 -27.58 25.77
C THR A 76 18.00 -27.68 25.88
N ALA A 77 18.71 -27.61 24.75
CA ALA A 77 20.17 -27.65 24.74
C ALA A 77 20.80 -26.44 25.47
N LEU A 78 20.26 -25.23 25.25
CA LEU A 78 20.72 -24.00 25.88
C LEU A 78 20.38 -23.97 27.37
N GLU A 79 19.24 -24.54 27.77
CA GLU A 79 18.85 -24.67 29.17
C GLU A 79 19.83 -25.58 29.94
N LEU A 80 20.20 -26.72 29.35
CA LEU A 80 21.19 -27.62 29.94
C LEU A 80 22.58 -26.97 30.02
N GLU A 81 23.01 -26.26 28.97
CA GLU A 81 24.28 -25.53 28.96
C GLU A 81 24.31 -24.46 30.06
N LYS A 82 23.22 -23.71 30.23
CA LYS A 82 23.08 -22.72 31.29
C LYS A 82 23.25 -23.36 32.68
N VAL A 83 22.57 -24.48 32.95
CA VAL A 83 22.67 -25.18 34.24
C VAL A 83 24.10 -25.66 34.50
N GLN A 84 24.78 -26.20 33.49
CA GLN A 84 26.18 -26.62 33.61
C GLN A 84 27.12 -25.45 33.90
N ALA A 85 26.93 -24.32 33.21
CA ALA A 85 27.71 -23.11 33.43
C ALA A 85 27.50 -22.56 34.85
N GLU A 86 26.26 -22.57 35.35
CA GLU A 86 25.94 -22.14 36.73
C GLU A 86 26.59 -23.05 37.78
N ALA A 87 26.51 -24.37 37.60
CA ALA A 87 27.16 -25.33 38.49
C ALA A 87 28.69 -25.15 38.51
N SER A 88 29.29 -24.90 37.34
CA SER A 88 30.74 -24.69 37.22
C SER A 88 31.21 -23.38 37.88
N ARG A 89 30.35 -22.35 37.94
CA ARG A 89 30.66 -21.08 38.63
C ARG A 89 30.55 -21.16 40.15
N GLN A 90 29.83 -22.15 40.66
CA GLN A 90 29.62 -22.36 42.10
C GLN A 90 30.63 -23.33 42.72
N ALA A 91 31.45 -23.99 41.90
CA ALA A 91 32.55 -24.85 42.31
C ALA A 91 33.84 -24.05 42.55
#